data_AF-A0A660VQ27-F1
#
_entry.id   AF-A0A660VQ27-F1
#
_cell.length_a   1.000
_cell.length_b   1.000
_cell.length_c   1.000
_cell.angle_alpha   90.00
_cell.angle_beta   90.00
_cell.angle_gamma   90.00
#
_symmetry.space_group_name_H-M   'P 1'
#
loop_
_entity.id
_entity.type
_entity.pdbx_description
1 polymer ?
#
loop_
_entity_poly.entity_id
_entity_poly.type
_entity_poly.pdbx_seq_one_letter_code
_entity_poly.pdbx_strand_id
1 'polypeptide(L)'
;MEEEMEERLIATLLGSLKVDLPQELLKEKAEVFAEYLRVKLKADKPDMGDEELAAEVEKARKERQKELEERMRRQLLVDAIAKAEKIFVTEDEVNDVINRLAVANNIAAADLRQQMIEAGQLSELRFELLETKVKRFLREKSQITYEGDKWEIELPKPISEEAEDEEADTGTTDADSD
;
A
#
# COMPACT_ATOMS: atom_id res chain seq x y z
N MET A 1 13.06 -6.50 -15.10
CA MET A 1 13.92 -5.29 -15.11
C MET A 1 13.18 -4.07 -14.57
N GLU A 2 12.11 -3.57 -15.19
CA GLU A 2 11.40 -2.37 -14.68
C GLU A 2 10.65 -2.63 -13.36
N GLU A 3 9.85 -3.70 -13.29
CA GLU A 3 9.11 -4.08 -12.07
C GLU A 3 10.06 -4.36 -10.88
N GLU A 4 11.18 -5.03 -11.12
CA GLU A 4 12.19 -5.34 -10.08
C GLU A 4 12.83 -4.08 -9.50
N MET A 5 12.96 -3.03 -10.30
CA MET A 5 13.49 -1.74 -9.88
C MET A 5 12.50 -0.98 -9.00
N GLU A 6 11.22 -0.96 -9.40
CA GLU A 6 10.13 -0.36 -8.63
C GLU A 6 9.96 -1.05 -7.27
N GLU A 7 10.06 -2.39 -7.23
CA GLU A 7 10.03 -3.18 -6.01
C GLU A 7 11.18 -2.81 -5.06
N ARG A 8 12.40 -2.62 -5.58
CA ARG A 8 13.57 -2.22 -4.80
C ARG A 8 13.48 -0.78 -4.27
N LEU A 9 12.91 0.15 -5.04
CA LEU A 9 12.69 1.53 -4.58
C LEU A 9 11.75 1.56 -3.37
N ILE A 10 10.63 0.84 -3.45
CA ILE A 10 9.70 0.71 -2.32
C ILE A 10 10.38 0.03 -1.13
N ALA A 11 11.13 -1.06 -1.34
CA ALA A 11 11.81 -1.76 -0.26
C ALA A 11 12.83 -0.85 0.46
N THR A 12 13.56 -0.01 -0.28
CA THR A 12 14.51 0.96 0.29
C THR A 12 13.78 2.00 1.14
N LEU A 13 12.68 2.56 0.62
CA LEU A 13 11.85 3.52 1.34
C LEU A 13 11.24 2.92 2.61
N LEU A 14 10.76 1.67 2.54
CA LEU A 14 10.25 0.93 3.69
C LEU A 14 11.30 0.74 4.79
N GLY A 15 12.57 0.54 4.42
CA GLY A 15 13.67 0.44 5.38
C GLY A 15 13.95 1.73 6.15
N SER A 16 13.65 2.89 5.54
CA SER A 16 13.80 4.21 6.18
C SER A 16 12.57 4.62 7.01
N LEU A 17 11.43 3.97 6.80
CA LEU A 17 10.16 4.32 7.41
C LEU A 17 10.10 3.88 8.88
N LYS A 18 10.07 4.85 9.80
CA LYS A 18 9.78 4.60 11.21
C LYS A 18 8.29 4.79 11.48
N VAL A 19 7.54 3.69 11.46
CA VAL A 19 6.10 3.68 11.75
C VAL A 19 5.81 2.66 12.84
N ASP A 20 5.14 3.12 13.88
CA ASP A 20 4.61 2.28 14.95
C ASP A 20 3.29 1.67 14.50
N LEU A 21 3.30 0.37 14.24
CA LEU A 21 2.11 -0.38 13.86
C LEU A 21 1.38 -0.94 15.08
N PRO A 22 0.03 -0.98 15.07
CA PRO A 22 -0.76 -1.55 16.17
C PRO A 22 -0.62 -3.09 16.18
N GLN A 23 0.42 -3.57 16.87
CA GLN A 23 0.78 -4.99 16.92
C GLN A 23 -0.35 -5.87 17.46
N GLU A 24 -1.15 -5.36 18.40
CA GLU A 24 -2.26 -6.14 18.96
C GLU A 24 -3.34 -6.43 17.92
N LEU A 25 -3.67 -5.44 17.08
CA LEU A 25 -4.64 -5.62 15.99
C LEU A 25 -4.12 -6.60 14.94
N LEU A 26 -2.83 -6.55 14.62
CA LEU A 26 -2.19 -7.47 13.68
C LEU A 26 -2.24 -8.91 14.19
N LYS A 27 -1.96 -9.08 15.48
CA LYS A 27 -2.01 -10.38 16.17
C LYS A 27 -3.43 -10.92 16.21
N GLU A 28 -4.42 -10.11 16.58
CA GLU A 28 -5.83 -10.49 16.58
C GLU A 28 -6.29 -10.95 15.19
N LYS A 29 -5.94 -10.20 14.13
CA LYS A 29 -6.25 -10.61 12.75
C LYS A 29 -5.58 -11.91 12.34
N ALA A 30 -4.32 -12.13 12.75
CA ALA A 30 -3.61 -13.37 12.49
C ALA A 30 -4.22 -14.55 13.25
N GLU A 31 -4.71 -14.34 14.47
CA GLU A 31 -5.40 -15.35 15.27
C GLU A 31 -6.73 -15.77 14.64
N VAL A 32 -7.55 -14.80 14.18
CA VAL A 32 -8.79 -15.10 13.44
C VAL A 32 -8.50 -15.95 12.20
N PHE A 33 -7.45 -15.62 11.46
CA PHE A 33 -7.00 -16.41 10.31
C PHE A 33 -6.55 -17.82 10.72
N ALA A 34 -5.79 -17.94 11.82
CA ALA A 34 -5.30 -19.22 12.31
C ALA A 34 -6.45 -20.15 12.73
N GLU A 35 -7.48 -19.63 13.40
CA GLU A 35 -8.67 -20.41 13.75
C GLU A 35 -9.46 -20.87 12.53
N TYR A 36 -9.65 -19.98 11.55
CA TYR A 36 -10.25 -20.35 10.27
C TYR A 36 -9.44 -21.47 9.57
N LEU A 37 -8.12 -21.31 9.51
CA LEU A 37 -7.23 -22.29 8.89
C LEU A 37 -7.27 -23.63 9.62
N ARG A 38 -7.33 -23.62 10.95
CA ARG A 38 -7.43 -24.82 11.77
C ARG A 38 -8.70 -25.61 11.43
N VAL A 39 -9.85 -24.95 11.38
CA VAL A 39 -11.13 -25.57 11.03
C VAL A 39 -11.06 -26.14 9.61
N LYS A 40 -10.53 -25.36 8.66
CA LYS A 40 -10.37 -25.79 7.27
C LYS A 40 -9.46 -27.00 7.13
N LEU A 41 -8.28 -27.00 7.76
CA LEU A 41 -7.32 -28.11 7.69
C LEU A 41 -7.88 -29.38 8.32
N LYS A 42 -8.64 -29.28 9.43
CA LYS A 42 -9.33 -30.45 10.00
C LYS A 42 -10.36 -31.06 9.05
N ALA A 43 -11.06 -30.23 8.28
CA ALA A 43 -12.03 -30.69 7.29
C ALA A 43 -11.34 -31.30 6.05
N ASP A 44 -10.30 -30.65 5.54
CA ASP A 44 -9.60 -31.04 4.32
C ASP A 44 -8.65 -32.24 4.54
N LYS A 45 -8.08 -32.38 5.75
CA LYS A 45 -7.07 -33.38 6.12
C LYS A 45 -7.40 -34.01 7.49
N PRO A 46 -8.42 -34.87 7.58
CA PRO A 46 -8.84 -35.47 8.85
C PRO A 46 -7.81 -36.43 9.46
N ASP A 47 -6.90 -36.97 8.65
CA ASP A 47 -5.85 -37.91 9.10
C ASP A 47 -4.59 -37.20 9.64
N MET A 48 -4.54 -35.86 9.58
CA MET A 48 -3.43 -35.07 10.10
C MET A 48 -3.40 -35.14 11.63
N GLY A 49 -2.24 -35.46 12.21
CA GLY A 49 -2.08 -35.53 13.67
C GLY A 49 -2.30 -34.17 14.33
N ASP A 50 -2.85 -34.16 15.55
CA ASP A 50 -3.14 -32.91 16.27
C ASP A 50 -1.88 -32.03 16.49
N GLU A 51 -0.72 -32.65 16.73
CA GLU A 51 0.55 -31.93 16.86
C GLU A 51 1.01 -31.29 15.55
N GLU A 52 0.87 -32.01 14.43
CA GLU A 52 1.22 -31.51 13.10
C GLU A 52 0.30 -30.35 12.69
N LEU A 53 -1.01 -30.50 12.94
CA LEU A 53 -2.00 -29.47 12.71
C LEU A 53 -1.69 -28.20 13.52
N ALA A 54 -1.37 -28.35 14.81
CA ALA A 54 -1.04 -27.21 15.66
C ALA A 54 0.22 -26.49 15.18
N ALA A 55 1.25 -27.24 14.75
CA ALA A 55 2.48 -26.67 14.21
C ALA A 55 2.23 -25.88 12.91
N GLU A 56 1.44 -26.44 11.98
CA GLU A 56 1.13 -25.80 10.71
C GLU A 56 0.31 -24.52 10.90
N VAL A 57 -0.70 -24.56 11.78
CA VAL A 57 -1.53 -23.40 12.11
C VAL A 57 -0.69 -22.30 12.78
N GLU A 58 0.19 -22.64 13.72
CA GLU A 58 1.05 -21.66 14.40
C GLU A 58 2.08 -21.04 13.44
N LYS A 59 2.64 -21.83 12.53
CA LYS A 59 3.52 -21.33 11.48
C LYS A 59 2.77 -20.34 10.58
N ALA A 60 1.60 -20.73 10.07
CA ALA A 60 0.77 -19.89 9.22
C ALA A 60 0.32 -18.61 9.95
N ARG A 61 0.03 -18.68 11.26
CA ARG A 61 -0.29 -17.51 12.09
C ARG A 61 0.86 -16.49 12.10
N LYS A 62 2.09 -16.95 12.36
CA LYS A 62 3.27 -16.06 12.39
C LYS A 62 3.57 -15.47 11.03
N GLU A 63 3.50 -16.28 9.97
CA GLU A 63 3.66 -15.81 8.60
C GLU A 63 2.60 -14.77 8.25
N ARG A 64 1.34 -15.02 8.61
CA ARG A 64 0.24 -14.08 8.39
C ARG A 64 0.42 -12.77 9.16
N GLN A 65 0.86 -12.83 10.40
CA GLN A 65 1.14 -11.62 11.19
C GLN A 65 2.21 -10.77 10.51
N LYS A 66 3.32 -11.40 10.07
CA LYS A 66 4.41 -10.71 9.36
C LYS A 66 3.93 -10.10 8.03
N GLU A 67 3.15 -10.85 7.26
CA GLU A 67 2.58 -10.37 6.00
C GLU A 67 1.66 -9.15 6.22
N LEU A 68 0.80 -9.20 7.23
CA LEU A 68 -0.09 -8.08 7.57
C LEU A 68 0.71 -6.84 7.99
N GLU A 69 1.80 -7.03 8.72
CA GLU A 69 2.72 -5.96 9.12
C GLU A 69 3.38 -5.31 7.90
N GLU A 70 3.99 -6.10 7.02
CA GLU A 70 4.63 -5.63 5.78
C GLU A 70 3.64 -4.92 4.87
N ARG A 71 2.43 -5.49 4.72
CA ARG A 71 1.34 -4.90 3.94
C ARG A 71 0.87 -3.56 4.51
N MET A 72 0.69 -3.45 5.83
CA MET A 72 0.32 -2.18 6.47
C MET A 72 1.41 -1.12 6.30
N ARG A 73 2.69 -1.48 6.47
CA ARG A 73 3.80 -0.53 6.23
C ARG A 73 3.78 -0.02 4.78
N ARG A 74 3.62 -0.93 3.82
CA ARG A 74 3.53 -0.58 2.39
C ARG A 74 2.36 0.36 2.13
N GLN A 75 1.18 0.05 2.67
CA GLN A 75 0.02 0.90 2.49
C GLN A 75 0.24 2.30 3.03
N LEU A 76 0.78 2.43 4.25
CA LEU A 76 1.07 3.74 4.84
C LEU A 76 2.13 4.51 4.06
N LEU A 77 3.16 3.84 3.53
CA LEU A 77 4.16 4.47 2.70
C LEU A 77 3.56 5.02 1.40
N VAL A 78 2.81 4.19 0.67
CA VAL A 78 2.14 4.58 -0.57
C VAL A 78 1.18 5.73 -0.31
N ASP A 79 0.39 5.66 0.76
CA ASP A 79 -0.53 6.73 1.15
C ASP A 79 0.19 8.03 1.50
N ALA A 80 1.34 7.96 2.19
CA ALA A 80 2.13 9.12 2.55
C ALA A 80 2.71 9.81 1.31
N ILE A 81 3.29 9.04 0.38
CA ILE A 81 3.83 9.56 -0.87
C ILE A 81 2.71 10.14 -1.73
N ALA A 82 1.60 9.41 -1.86
CA ALA A 82 0.44 9.86 -2.62
C ALA A 82 -0.11 11.19 -2.10
N LYS A 83 -0.18 11.37 -0.77
CA LYS A 83 -0.62 12.62 -0.15
C LYS A 83 0.37 13.76 -0.37
N ALA A 84 1.67 13.52 -0.16
CA ALA A 84 2.72 14.53 -0.32
C ALA A 84 2.77 15.05 -1.77
N GLU A 85 2.66 14.13 -2.72
CA GLU A 85 2.81 14.40 -4.16
C GLU A 85 1.46 14.64 -4.86
N LYS A 86 0.35 14.67 -4.11
CA LYS A 86 -1.01 14.90 -4.60
C LYS A 86 -1.39 13.93 -5.74
N ILE A 87 -1.00 12.67 -5.59
CA ILE A 87 -1.34 11.58 -6.51
C ILE A 87 -2.67 10.97 -6.04
N PHE A 88 -3.66 10.95 -6.92
CA PHE A 88 -4.98 10.39 -6.65
C PHE A 88 -5.41 9.44 -7.76
N VAL A 89 -6.25 8.46 -7.41
CA VAL A 89 -6.94 7.60 -8.37
C VAL A 89 -8.35 8.14 -8.59
N THR A 90 -8.72 8.36 -9.84
CA THR A 90 -10.07 8.85 -10.19
C THR A 90 -11.07 7.70 -10.32
N GLU A 91 -12.37 8.02 -10.23
CA GLU A 91 -13.42 7.02 -10.50
C GLU A 91 -13.34 6.48 -11.94
N ASP A 92 -12.95 7.31 -12.89
CA ASP A 92 -12.82 6.90 -14.30
C ASP A 92 -11.72 5.85 -14.46
N GLU A 93 -10.56 6.03 -13.81
CA GLU A 93 -9.47 5.03 -13.82
C GLU A 93 -9.92 3.69 -13.22
N VAL A 94 -10.71 3.73 -12.14
CA VAL A 94 -11.28 2.52 -11.52
C VAL A 94 -12.28 1.87 -12.46
N ASN A 95 -13.18 2.65 -13.05
CA ASN A 95 -14.19 2.16 -13.99
C ASN A 95 -13.55 1.54 -15.23
N ASP A 96 -12.47 2.11 -15.76
CA ASP A 96 -11.74 1.57 -16.91
C ASP A 96 -11.14 0.19 -16.62
N VAL A 97 -10.64 -0.01 -15.40
CA VAL A 97 -10.11 -1.33 -15.00
C VAL A 97 -11.25 -2.33 -14.82
N ILE A 98 -12.34 -1.92 -14.16
CA ILE A 98 -13.53 -2.77 -14.00
C ILE A 98 -14.11 -3.15 -15.37
N ASN A 99 -14.20 -2.22 -16.31
CA ASN A 99 -14.68 -2.48 -17.68
C ASN A 99 -13.79 -3.51 -18.39
N ARG A 100 -12.47 -3.38 -18.29
CA ARG A 100 -11.52 -4.35 -18.87
C ARG A 100 -11.67 -5.73 -18.25
N LEU A 101 -11.78 -5.81 -16.92
CA LEU A 101 -12.00 -7.06 -16.20
C LEU A 101 -13.35 -7.69 -16.55
N ALA A 102 -14.40 -6.87 -16.69
CA ALA A 102 -15.74 -7.32 -17.03
C ALA A 102 -15.79 -7.96 -18.43
N VAL A 103 -15.13 -7.33 -19.41
CA VAL A 103 -14.96 -7.89 -20.76
C VAL A 103 -14.18 -9.21 -20.70
N ALA A 104 -13.08 -9.27 -19.94
CA ALA A 104 -12.27 -10.47 -19.82
C ALA A 104 -13.02 -11.64 -19.15
N ASN A 105 -13.93 -11.35 -18.22
CA ASN A 105 -14.73 -12.35 -17.50
C ASN A 105 -16.11 -12.58 -18.11
N ASN A 106 -16.43 -11.93 -19.24
CA ASN A 106 -17.72 -12.00 -19.94
C ASN A 106 -18.94 -11.74 -19.02
N ILE A 107 -18.81 -10.73 -18.17
CA ILE A 107 -19.84 -10.26 -17.23
C ILE A 107 -20.09 -8.76 -17.44
N ALA A 108 -21.26 -8.26 -17.06
CA ALA A 108 -21.53 -6.83 -17.16
C ALA A 108 -20.70 -6.05 -16.13
N ALA A 109 -20.17 -4.90 -16.52
CA ALA A 109 -19.31 -4.09 -15.64
C ALA A 109 -20.03 -3.62 -14.36
N ALA A 110 -21.33 -3.33 -14.44
CA ALA A 110 -22.14 -3.00 -13.27
C ALA A 110 -22.23 -4.16 -12.27
N ASP A 111 -22.45 -5.38 -12.77
CA ASP A 111 -22.54 -6.59 -11.95
C ASP A 111 -21.19 -6.92 -11.31
N LEU A 112 -20.09 -6.83 -12.07
CA LEU A 112 -18.74 -7.01 -11.53
C LEU A 112 -18.44 -5.96 -10.45
N ARG A 113 -18.78 -4.69 -10.69
CA ARG A 113 -18.58 -3.63 -9.69
C ARG A 113 -19.34 -3.93 -8.41
N GLN A 114 -20.58 -4.38 -8.51
CA GLN A 114 -21.39 -4.74 -7.36
C GLN A 114 -20.79 -5.93 -6.60
N GLN A 115 -20.35 -6.98 -7.31
CA GLN A 115 -19.65 -8.12 -6.71
C GLN A 115 -18.37 -7.69 -5.98
N MET A 116 -17.58 -6.78 -6.57
CA MET A 116 -16.37 -6.26 -5.94
C MET A 116 -16.66 -5.40 -4.70
N ILE A 117 -17.78 -4.68 -4.67
CA ILE A 117 -18.23 -3.93 -3.49
C ILE A 117 -18.61 -4.90 -2.37
N GLU A 118 -19.42 -5.91 -2.68
CA GLU A 118 -19.87 -6.93 -1.72
C GLU A 118 -18.72 -7.77 -1.16
N ALA A 119 -17.73 -8.07 -2.01
CA ALA A 119 -16.52 -8.79 -1.61
C ALA A 119 -15.45 -7.90 -0.93
N GLY A 120 -15.68 -6.58 -0.85
CA GLY A 120 -14.69 -5.64 -0.30
C GLY A 120 -13.41 -5.49 -1.15
N GLN A 121 -13.44 -5.91 -2.41
CA GLN A 121 -12.29 -5.88 -3.33
C GLN A 121 -12.11 -4.52 -4.01
N LEU A 122 -13.14 -3.66 -3.99
CA LEU A 122 -13.05 -2.35 -4.63
C LEU A 122 -12.01 -1.43 -3.98
N SER A 123 -11.84 -1.51 -2.65
CA SER A 123 -10.80 -0.75 -1.95
C SER A 123 -9.40 -1.26 -2.29
N GLU A 124 -9.24 -2.57 -2.48
CA GLU A 124 -7.97 -3.18 -2.89
C GLU A 124 -7.58 -2.68 -4.29
N LEU A 125 -8.52 -2.72 -5.23
CA LEU A 125 -8.28 -2.25 -6.59
C LEU A 125 -7.82 -0.79 -6.61
N ARG A 126 -8.45 0.08 -5.81
CA ARG A 126 -8.04 1.48 -5.70
C ARG A 126 -6.62 1.62 -5.18
N PHE A 127 -6.27 0.84 -4.17
CA PHE A 127 -4.93 0.82 -3.62
C PHE A 127 -3.89 0.34 -4.63
N GLU A 128 -4.17 -0.73 -5.38
CA GLU A 128 -3.28 -1.24 -6.43
C GLU A 128 -3.03 -0.20 -7.54
N LEU A 129 -4.08 0.52 -7.95
CA LEU A 129 -3.94 1.61 -8.92
C LEU A 129 -3.11 2.77 -8.36
N LEU A 130 -3.32 3.12 -7.09
CA LEU A 130 -2.57 4.17 -6.43
C LEU A 130 -1.09 3.78 -6.30
N GLU A 131 -0.81 2.55 -5.86
CA GLU A 131 0.55 2.01 -5.76
C GLU A 131 1.25 2.03 -7.13
N THR A 132 0.56 1.65 -8.19
CA THR A 132 1.11 1.71 -9.56
C THR A 132 1.48 3.14 -9.97
N LYS A 133 0.65 4.13 -9.63
CA LYS A 133 0.94 5.54 -9.92
C LYS A 133 2.11 6.07 -9.09
N VAL A 134 2.17 5.70 -7.81
CA VAL A 134 3.29 6.05 -6.92
C VAL A 134 4.60 5.44 -7.41
N LYS A 135 4.62 4.15 -7.79
CA LYS A 135 5.80 3.48 -8.38
C LYS A 135 6.30 4.22 -9.62
N ARG A 136 5.38 4.54 -10.54
CA ARG A 136 5.69 5.30 -11.75
C ARG A 136 6.28 6.67 -11.43
N PHE A 137 5.68 7.39 -10.49
CA PHE A 137 6.17 8.69 -10.04
C PHE A 137 7.60 8.60 -9.47
N LEU A 138 7.84 7.65 -8.57
CA LEU A 138 9.16 7.44 -7.97
C LEU A 138 10.22 7.15 -9.03
N ARG A 139 9.88 6.35 -10.05
CA ARG A 139 10.76 6.07 -11.19
C ARG A 139 11.07 7.32 -12.02
N GLU A 140 10.07 8.17 -12.29
CA GLU A 140 10.25 9.37 -13.12
C GLU A 140 11.03 10.49 -12.41
N LYS A 141 10.94 10.54 -11.07
CA LYS A 141 11.58 11.57 -10.24
C LYS A 141 12.89 11.15 -9.61
N SER A 142 13.17 9.85 -9.51
CA SER A 142 14.46 9.38 -9.00
C SER A 142 15.54 9.53 -10.07
N GLN A 143 16.65 10.14 -9.68
CA GLN A 143 17.83 10.27 -10.53
C GLN A 143 18.65 8.98 -10.35
N ILE A 144 18.35 7.98 -11.18
CA ILE A 144 18.95 6.65 -11.06
C ILE A 144 20.29 6.65 -11.80
N THR A 145 21.40 6.74 -11.06
CA THR A 145 22.75 6.56 -11.59
C THR A 145 23.20 5.10 -11.47
N TYR A 146 23.66 4.53 -12.58
CA TYR A 146 24.09 3.13 -12.68
C TYR A 146 25.62 3.04 -12.64
N GLU A 147 26.20 2.61 -11.51
CA GLU A 147 27.62 2.24 -11.39
C GLU A 147 27.78 0.77 -10.94
N GLY A 148 27.63 -0.17 -11.89
CA GLY A 148 27.83 -1.61 -11.64
C GLY A 148 26.79 -2.23 -10.70
N ASP A 149 27.19 -3.28 -9.95
CA ASP A 149 26.32 -4.04 -9.01
C ASP A 149 25.90 -3.24 -7.75
N LYS A 150 26.12 -1.93 -7.73
CA LYS A 150 25.70 -1.02 -6.66
C LYS A 150 24.96 0.16 -7.26
N TRP A 151 23.80 0.45 -6.67
CA TRP A 151 22.92 1.52 -7.10
C TRP A 151 22.76 2.47 -5.92
N GLU A 152 23.16 3.73 -6.09
CA GLU A 152 22.83 4.81 -5.16
C GLU A 152 21.54 5.48 -5.63
N ILE A 153 20.58 5.62 -4.71
CA ILE A 153 19.25 6.20 -4.99
C ILE A 153 19.18 7.52 -4.24
N GLU A 154 19.22 8.64 -4.98
CA GLU A 154 18.87 9.94 -4.44
C GLU A 154 17.35 10.13 -4.53
N LEU A 155 16.70 10.17 -3.36
CA LEU A 155 15.27 10.40 -3.26
C LEU A 155 14.96 11.89 -3.51
N PRO A 156 13.92 12.21 -4.30
CA PRO A 156 13.43 13.58 -4.36
C PRO A 156 12.99 14.01 -2.96
N LYS A 157 13.39 15.22 -2.55
CA LYS A 157 12.89 15.81 -1.31
C LYS A 157 11.37 16.00 -1.43
N PRO A 158 10.59 15.69 -0.37
CA PRO A 158 9.15 15.91 -0.40
C PRO A 158 8.87 17.39 -0.61
N ILE A 159 7.94 17.70 -1.53
CA ILE A 159 7.54 19.08 -1.87
C ILE A 159 7.05 19.87 -0.62
N SER A 160 6.70 19.18 0.46
CA SER A 160 6.26 19.82 1.72
C SER A 160 7.35 20.59 2.48
N GLU A 161 8.63 20.51 2.10
CA GLU A 161 9.69 21.36 2.68
C GLU A 161 9.94 22.67 1.89
N GLU A 162 9.35 22.85 0.70
CA GLU A 162 9.58 24.04 -0.14
C GLU A 162 8.40 25.03 -0.13
N ALA A 163 7.43 24.86 0.78
CA ALA A 163 6.26 25.73 0.90
C ALA A 163 6.20 26.56 2.21
N GLU A 164 7.34 26.74 2.87
CA GLU A 164 7.51 27.72 3.96
C GLU A 164 8.65 28.65 3.58
N ASP A 165 8.40 29.60 2.68
CA ASP A 165 9.08 30.90 2.61
C ASP A 165 8.65 31.62 1.32
N GLU A 166 7.40 32.06 1.23
CA GLU A 166 7.08 33.28 0.48
C GLU A 166 5.79 33.93 1.00
N GLU A 167 5.89 35.25 1.18
CA GLU A 167 4.87 36.23 1.58
C GLU A 167 4.67 36.49 3.10
N ALA A 168 5.71 37.10 3.68
CA ALA A 168 5.53 38.18 4.65
C ALA A 168 5.64 39.54 3.94
N ASP A 169 4.51 40.16 3.57
CA ASP A 169 4.39 41.64 3.55
C ASP A 169 2.93 42.09 3.48
N THR A 170 2.35 42.43 4.64
CA THR A 170 1.51 43.64 4.70
C THR A 170 1.94 44.42 5.93
N GLY A 171 2.90 45.32 5.71
CA GLY A 171 3.38 46.30 6.67
C GLY A 171 2.26 46.96 7.49
N THR A 172 2.44 46.90 8.81
CA THR A 172 1.91 47.89 9.75
C THR A 172 2.78 49.13 9.68
N THR A 173 2.15 50.30 9.54
CA THR A 173 2.46 51.64 10.12
C THR A 173 1.54 52.66 9.45
N ASP A 174 0.96 53.69 10.06
CA ASP A 174 1.05 54.26 11.40
C ASP A 174 -0.21 55.13 11.68
N ALA A 175 -0.38 55.49 12.94
CA ALA A 175 -1.29 56.49 13.47
C ALA A 175 -1.21 57.88 12.78
N ASP A 176 -2.31 58.63 12.70
CA ASP A 176 -2.67 59.74 13.61
C ASP A 176 -3.82 60.63 13.06
N SER A 177 -4.63 61.18 13.98
CA SER A 177 -5.43 62.43 13.95
C SER A 177 -6.56 62.67 12.92
N ASP A 178 -7.82 62.73 13.38
CA ASP A 178 -8.53 63.97 13.82
C ASP A 178 -9.81 63.62 14.60
#